data_AF-N1W0R1-F1
#
_entry.id   AF-N1W0R1-F1
#
_cell.length_a   1.000
_cell.length_b   1.000
_cell.length_c   1.000
_cell.angle_alpha   90.00
_cell.angle_beta   90.00
_cell.angle_gamma   90.00
#
_symmetry.space_group_name_H-M   'P 1'
#
loop_
_entity.id
_entity.type
_entity.pdbx_description
1 polymer ?
#
loop_
_entity_poly.entity_id
_entity_poly.type
_entity_poly.pdbx_seq_one_letter_code
_entity_poly.pdbx_strand_id
1 'polypeptide(L)'
;MESKKNYMDELLELGSKALRIAALNIDAKNFILNNEALFITLKKAANRYIGGDTLEETITKVISENQNGFKCSIEFMGESTKTIQETIEVTDEFLRIVEGIKTQKLYSTISLDLSHIGLTLSKEFCRDNLEKICKEAKKNGIEVIVSAEDVEKLISKNHKCSIATHHHKIQQETKTLIEKYIPNQSSYEFESLYGIQTENLATLREEGHPTKLYFVYGKEWYLYLCNRIAEYPLNIFRALDDIVSS
;
A
#
# COMPACT_ATOMS: atom_id res chain seq x y z
N MET A 1 -13.59 15.83 -32.10
CA MET A 1 -13.73 15.38 -30.69
C MET A 1 -12.67 14.33 -30.35
N GLU A 2 -12.46 13.35 -31.22
CA GLU A 2 -11.44 12.29 -31.05
C GLU A 2 -10.00 12.82 -30.98
N SER A 3 -9.65 13.83 -31.79
CA SER A 3 -8.31 14.46 -31.75
C SER A 3 -8.00 15.22 -30.45
N LYS A 4 -8.99 15.88 -29.84
CA LYS A 4 -8.83 16.57 -28.54
C LYS A 4 -8.72 15.57 -27.38
N LYS A 5 -9.46 14.46 -27.45
CA LYS A 5 -9.37 13.38 -26.46
C LYS A 5 -7.97 12.74 -26.50
N ASN A 6 -7.49 12.42 -27.71
CA ASN A 6 -6.16 11.86 -27.90
C ASN A 6 -5.04 12.78 -27.37
N TYR A 7 -5.15 14.10 -27.61
CA TYR A 7 -4.19 15.07 -27.08
C TYR A 7 -4.21 15.17 -25.54
N MET A 8 -5.39 15.12 -24.92
CA MET A 8 -5.50 15.12 -23.45
C MET A 8 -4.87 13.86 -22.86
N ASP A 9 -5.13 12.70 -23.46
CA ASP A 9 -4.56 11.43 -23.02
C ASP A 9 -3.02 11.43 -23.14
N GLU A 10 -2.46 12.01 -24.21
CA GLU A 10 -1.02 12.22 -24.37
C GLU A 10 -0.42 13.13 -23.28
N LEU A 11 -1.11 14.22 -22.91
CA LEU A 11 -0.67 15.12 -21.84
C LEU A 11 -0.69 14.45 -20.47
N LEU A 12 -1.73 13.66 -20.18
CA LEU A 12 -1.80 12.88 -18.94
C LEU A 12 -0.68 11.84 -18.89
N GLU A 13 -0.41 11.14 -19.99
CA GLU A 13 0.70 10.20 -20.05
C GLU A 13 2.05 10.88 -19.81
N LEU A 14 2.28 12.06 -20.40
CA LEU A 14 3.49 12.85 -20.15
C LEU A 14 3.60 13.28 -18.68
N GLY A 15 2.50 13.74 -18.08
CA GLY A 15 2.45 14.11 -16.66
C GLY A 15 2.75 12.92 -15.74
N SER A 16 2.19 11.75 -16.02
CA SER A 16 2.48 10.51 -15.28
C SER A 16 3.97 10.18 -15.31
N LYS A 17 4.59 10.21 -16.50
CA LYS A 17 6.03 9.96 -16.67
C LYS A 17 6.89 10.95 -15.89
N ALA A 18 6.58 12.23 -15.98
CA ALA A 18 7.33 13.27 -15.27
C ALA A 18 7.29 13.07 -13.75
N LEU A 19 6.10 12.74 -13.20
CA LEU A 19 5.93 12.47 -11.78
C LEU A 19 6.67 11.21 -11.32
N ARG A 20 6.67 10.14 -12.12
CA ARG A 20 7.46 8.92 -11.84
C ARG A 20 8.96 9.21 -11.79
N ILE A 21 9.45 10.07 -12.70
CA ILE A 21 10.86 10.49 -12.68
C ILE A 21 11.15 11.32 -11.42
N ALA A 22 10.27 12.27 -11.07
CA ALA A 22 10.42 13.07 -9.86
C ALA A 22 10.39 12.22 -8.56
N ALA A 23 9.61 11.14 -8.56
CA ALA A 23 9.51 10.20 -7.45
C ALA A 23 10.85 9.48 -7.15
N LEU A 24 11.66 9.26 -8.19
CA LEU A 24 12.97 8.60 -8.10
C LEU A 24 14.13 9.58 -7.82
N ASN A 25 13.85 10.88 -7.72
CA ASN A 25 14.86 11.88 -7.42
C ASN A 25 15.19 11.88 -5.91
N ILE A 26 16.29 11.22 -5.55
CA ILE A 26 16.74 11.07 -4.17
C ILE A 26 17.09 12.40 -3.50
N ASP A 27 17.65 13.36 -4.26
CA ASP A 27 18.02 14.67 -3.71
C ASP A 27 16.77 15.48 -3.37
N ALA A 28 15.76 15.46 -4.23
CA ALA A 28 14.47 16.10 -3.98
C ALA A 28 13.74 15.46 -2.79
N LYS A 29 13.71 14.11 -2.73
CA LYS A 29 13.19 13.36 -1.59
C LYS A 29 13.87 13.81 -0.29
N ASN A 30 15.20 13.76 -0.25
CA ASN A 30 15.97 14.13 0.93
C ASN A 30 15.75 15.59 1.32
N PHE A 31 15.70 16.51 0.36
CA PHE A 31 15.45 17.92 0.63
C PHE A 31 14.06 18.15 1.25
N ILE A 32 13.03 17.50 0.71
CA ILE A 32 11.65 17.64 1.21
C ILE A 32 11.50 17.00 2.59
N LEU A 33 11.97 15.77 2.77
CA LEU A 33 11.76 15.03 4.02
C LEU A 33 12.56 15.60 5.19
N ASN A 34 13.72 16.22 4.93
CA ASN A 34 14.54 16.85 5.97
C ASN A 34 14.24 18.35 6.18
N ASN A 35 13.34 18.94 5.41
CA ASN A 35 12.90 20.32 5.60
C ASN A 35 11.54 20.33 6.30
N GLU A 36 11.50 20.78 7.55
CA GLU A 36 10.29 20.76 8.39
C GLU A 36 9.09 21.45 7.72
N ALA A 37 9.28 22.64 7.15
CA ALA A 37 8.20 23.39 6.53
C ALA A 37 7.64 22.67 5.30
N LEU A 38 8.50 22.11 4.45
CA LEU A 38 8.08 21.34 3.28
C LEU A 38 7.45 20.00 3.68
N PHE A 39 8.02 19.31 4.67
CA PHE A 39 7.48 18.07 5.20
C PHE A 39 6.05 18.29 5.70
N ILE A 40 5.83 19.24 6.60
CA ILE A 40 4.50 19.54 7.17
C ILE A 40 3.52 19.93 6.07
N THR A 41 3.96 20.79 5.14
CA THR A 41 3.10 21.31 4.08
C THR A 41 2.66 20.21 3.11
N LEU A 42 3.61 19.46 2.54
CA LEU A 42 3.31 18.44 1.53
C LEU A 42 2.69 17.17 2.14
N LYS A 43 2.96 16.89 3.43
CA LYS A 43 2.32 15.77 4.14
C LYS A 43 0.80 15.92 4.19
N LYS A 44 0.25 17.14 4.16
CA LYS A 44 -1.21 17.35 4.08
C LYS A 44 -1.83 16.62 2.88
N ALA A 45 -1.18 16.69 1.71
CA ALA A 45 -1.59 15.94 0.52
C ALA A 45 -1.33 14.42 0.67
N ALA A 46 -0.23 14.04 1.30
CA ALA A 46 0.09 12.63 1.53
C ALA A 46 -0.91 11.92 2.45
N ASN A 47 -1.42 12.61 3.48
CA ASN A 47 -2.33 12.07 4.50
C ASN A 47 -3.60 11.42 3.93
N ARG A 48 -4.02 11.82 2.72
CA ARG A 48 -5.11 11.20 1.98
C ARG A 48 -4.84 9.74 1.63
N TYR A 49 -3.59 9.39 1.42
CA TYR A 49 -3.16 8.11 0.85
C TYR A 49 -2.42 7.20 1.84
N ILE A 50 -2.16 7.69 3.05
CA ILE A 50 -1.33 6.99 4.05
C ILE A 50 -2.09 6.86 5.38
N GLY A 51 -1.73 5.85 6.16
CA GLY A 51 -2.24 5.62 7.52
C GLY A 51 -1.88 6.75 8.47
N GLY A 52 -0.67 7.31 8.32
CA GLY A 52 -0.15 8.39 9.13
C GLY A 52 1.38 8.31 9.23
N ASP A 53 1.97 9.04 10.16
CA ASP A 53 3.40 8.89 10.49
C ASP A 53 3.63 7.73 11.46
N THR A 54 2.62 7.39 12.25
CA THR A 54 2.71 6.43 13.35
C THR A 54 1.73 5.28 13.16
N LEU A 55 2.04 4.17 13.82
CA LEU A 55 1.14 3.02 13.87
C LEU A 55 -0.19 3.39 14.54
N GLU A 56 -0.15 4.26 15.56
CA GLU A 56 -1.32 4.70 16.32
C GLU A 56 -2.34 5.46 15.46
N GLU A 57 -1.84 6.39 14.63
CA GLU A 57 -2.66 7.10 13.63
C GLU A 57 -3.28 6.10 12.63
N THR A 58 -2.47 5.13 12.20
CA THR A 58 -2.88 4.10 11.23
C THR A 58 -3.94 3.17 11.82
N ILE A 59 -3.75 2.68 13.04
CA ILE A 59 -4.70 1.84 13.77
C ILE A 59 -6.04 2.56 13.90
N THR A 60 -6.04 3.86 14.20
CA THR A 60 -7.28 4.65 14.31
C THR A 60 -8.08 4.61 13.00
N LYS A 61 -7.42 4.78 11.85
CA LYS A 61 -8.07 4.67 10.53
C LYS A 61 -8.50 3.24 10.21
N VAL A 62 -7.67 2.24 10.54
CA VAL A 62 -7.99 0.82 10.33
C VAL A 62 -9.22 0.39 11.14
N ILE A 63 -9.37 0.86 12.37
CA ILE A 63 -10.58 0.61 13.19
C ILE A 63 -11.82 1.14 12.46
N SER A 64 -11.76 2.35 11.92
CA SER A 64 -12.85 2.94 11.13
C SER A 64 -13.20 2.07 9.92
N GLU A 65 -12.20 1.61 9.15
CA GLU A 65 -12.47 0.79 7.96
C GLU A 65 -12.91 -0.64 8.28
N ASN A 66 -12.44 -1.21 9.38
CA ASN A 66 -12.95 -2.49 9.89
C ASN A 66 -14.43 -2.35 10.32
N GLN A 67 -14.83 -1.24 10.94
CA GLN A 67 -16.24 -0.95 11.24
C GLN A 67 -17.09 -0.80 9.97
N ASN A 68 -16.50 -0.29 8.89
CA ASN A 68 -17.13 -0.28 7.58
C ASN A 68 -17.21 -1.68 6.95
N GLY A 69 -16.53 -2.69 7.49
CA GLY A 69 -16.56 -4.07 7.01
C GLY A 69 -15.43 -4.43 6.03
N PHE A 70 -14.42 -3.56 5.89
CA PHE A 70 -13.23 -3.90 5.10
C PHE A 70 -12.21 -4.68 5.92
N LYS A 71 -11.62 -5.71 5.31
CA LYS A 71 -10.32 -6.24 5.76
C LYS A 71 -9.26 -5.18 5.50
N CYS A 72 -8.25 -5.06 6.36
CA CYS A 72 -7.13 -4.17 6.10
C CYS A 72 -5.80 -4.94 5.99
N SER A 73 -4.81 -4.35 5.32
CA SER A 73 -3.41 -4.75 5.44
C SER A 73 -2.60 -3.55 5.90
N ILE A 74 -1.71 -3.74 6.86
CA ILE A 74 -0.85 -2.67 7.39
C ILE A 74 0.60 -2.93 6.97
N GLU A 75 1.23 -1.93 6.37
CA GLU A 75 2.64 -1.92 5.99
C GLU A 75 3.36 -0.72 6.63
N PHE A 76 4.56 -0.98 7.15
CA PHE A 76 5.48 0.07 7.56
C PHE A 76 6.35 0.51 6.37
N MET A 77 6.33 1.81 6.07
CA MET A 77 7.11 2.40 4.97
C MET A 77 8.61 2.27 5.21
N GLY A 78 9.33 1.89 4.16
CA GLY A 78 10.77 2.01 4.13
C GLY A 78 11.36 1.52 2.82
N GLU A 79 12.66 1.73 2.69
CA GLU A 79 13.45 1.18 1.60
C GLU A 79 14.24 -0.03 2.11
N SER A 80 15.00 -0.67 1.22
CA SER A 80 15.91 -1.74 1.60
C SER A 80 16.88 -1.26 2.69
N THR A 81 16.88 -1.95 3.82
CA THR A 81 17.78 -1.67 4.95
C THR A 81 19.24 -1.90 4.55
N LYS A 82 20.15 -1.07 5.09
CA LYS A 82 21.58 -1.08 4.74
C LYS A 82 22.46 -1.57 5.88
N THR A 83 21.94 -1.57 7.10
CA THR A 83 22.67 -2.02 8.29
C THR A 83 21.87 -3.05 9.08
N ILE A 84 22.58 -3.89 9.84
CA ILE A 84 21.95 -4.88 10.74
C ILE A 84 21.03 -4.20 11.75
N GLN A 85 21.44 -3.05 12.28
CA GLN A 85 20.69 -2.32 13.30
C GLN A 85 19.36 -1.78 12.74
N GLU A 86 19.40 -1.14 11.55
CA GLU A 86 18.18 -0.70 10.86
C GLU A 86 17.22 -1.86 10.60
N THR A 87 17.73 -3.02 10.14
CA THR A 87 16.90 -4.21 9.91
C THR A 87 16.23 -4.72 11.19
N ILE A 88 16.94 -4.68 12.33
CA ILE A 88 16.38 -5.06 13.62
C ILE A 88 15.24 -4.11 13.99
N GLU A 89 15.45 -2.79 13.87
CA GLU A 89 14.43 -1.78 14.18
C GLU A 89 13.18 -1.93 13.31
N VAL A 90 13.36 -2.18 12.01
CA VAL A 90 12.25 -2.48 11.09
C VAL A 90 11.52 -3.76 11.48
N THR A 91 12.26 -4.82 11.82
CA THR A 91 11.68 -6.10 12.26
C THR A 91 10.86 -5.92 13.54
N ASP A 92 11.36 -5.12 14.48
CA ASP A 92 10.66 -4.78 15.73
C ASP A 92 9.39 -3.95 15.44
N GLU A 93 9.41 -3.06 14.45
CA GLU A 93 8.22 -2.32 14.03
C GLU A 93 7.15 -3.26 13.44
N PHE A 94 7.53 -4.28 12.65
CA PHE A 94 6.58 -5.30 12.19
C PHE A 94 5.99 -6.12 13.34
N LEU A 95 6.79 -6.46 14.36
CA LEU A 95 6.28 -7.10 15.58
C LEU A 95 5.32 -6.17 16.34
N ARG A 96 5.59 -4.86 16.35
CA ARG A 96 4.70 -3.84 16.94
C ARG A 96 3.37 -3.76 16.20
N ILE A 97 3.37 -3.85 14.88
CA ILE A 97 2.14 -3.94 14.08
C ILE A 97 1.33 -5.18 14.46
N VAL A 98 1.96 -6.35 14.54
CA VAL A 98 1.30 -7.61 14.94
C VAL A 98 0.65 -7.49 16.32
N GLU A 99 1.37 -6.93 17.30
CA GLU A 99 0.82 -6.73 18.65
C GLU A 99 -0.32 -5.69 18.65
N GLY A 100 -0.21 -4.63 17.84
CA GLY A 100 -1.26 -3.63 17.66
C GLY A 100 -2.56 -4.23 17.10
N ILE A 101 -2.46 -5.04 16.02
CA ILE A 101 -3.58 -5.75 15.42
C ILE A 101 -4.26 -6.66 16.45
N LYS A 102 -3.48 -7.44 17.19
CA LYS A 102 -3.97 -8.34 18.23
C LYS A 102 -4.66 -7.59 19.37
N THR A 103 -4.00 -6.58 19.93
CA THR A 103 -4.50 -5.82 21.09
C THR A 103 -5.84 -5.16 20.80
N GLN A 104 -5.97 -4.59 19.60
CA GLN A 104 -7.19 -3.91 19.16
C GLN A 104 -8.18 -4.86 18.46
N LYS A 105 -7.82 -6.14 18.29
CA LYS A 105 -8.62 -7.19 17.60
C LYS A 105 -9.03 -6.77 16.18
N LEU A 106 -8.09 -6.22 15.42
CA LEU A 106 -8.35 -5.71 14.08
C LEU A 106 -8.55 -6.86 13.09
N TYR A 107 -9.49 -6.68 12.16
CA TYR A 107 -9.65 -7.53 10.98
C TYR A 107 -8.60 -7.14 9.94
N SER A 108 -7.34 -7.49 10.23
CA SER A 108 -6.18 -6.99 9.49
C SER A 108 -5.10 -8.04 9.28
N THR A 109 -4.31 -7.83 8.23
CA THR A 109 -3.06 -8.54 7.91
C THR A 109 -1.89 -7.59 8.01
N ILE A 110 -0.68 -8.13 7.93
CA ILE A 110 0.52 -7.31 7.70
C ILE A 110 1.07 -7.58 6.31
N SER A 111 1.65 -6.55 5.70
CA SER A 111 2.39 -6.67 4.44
C SER A 111 3.81 -6.18 4.64
N LEU A 112 4.78 -6.91 4.07
CA LEU A 112 6.19 -6.56 4.16
C LEU A 112 6.96 -6.94 2.89
N ASP A 113 8.05 -6.22 2.71
CA ASP A 113 9.08 -6.40 1.69
C ASP A 113 10.28 -7.15 2.29
N LEU A 114 10.80 -8.18 1.61
CA LEU A 114 11.93 -8.97 2.13
C LEU A 114 13.21 -8.12 2.19
N SER A 115 13.40 -7.19 1.26
CA SER A 115 14.51 -6.25 1.30
C SER A 115 14.45 -5.31 2.51
N HIS A 116 13.26 -5.01 3.02
CA HIS A 116 13.07 -4.20 4.23
C HIS A 116 13.50 -4.96 5.49
N ILE A 117 13.42 -6.30 5.49
CA ILE A 117 13.83 -7.16 6.63
C ILE A 117 15.16 -7.90 6.41
N GLY A 118 15.99 -7.41 5.48
CA GLY A 118 17.42 -7.77 5.40
C GLY A 118 17.82 -8.68 4.25
N LEU A 119 16.98 -8.89 3.22
CA LEU A 119 17.32 -9.72 2.07
C LEU A 119 18.59 -9.26 1.33
N THR A 120 18.81 -7.94 1.28
CA THR A 120 20.01 -7.31 0.69
C THR A 120 21.28 -7.57 1.50
N LEU A 121 21.16 -7.80 2.81
CA LEU A 121 22.29 -8.06 3.70
C LEU A 121 22.66 -9.54 3.74
N SER A 122 21.68 -10.40 3.98
CA SER A 122 21.87 -11.85 4.03
C SER A 122 20.53 -12.58 3.96
N LYS A 123 20.48 -13.62 3.11
CA LYS A 123 19.30 -14.50 3.01
C LYS A 123 18.98 -15.20 4.33
N GLU A 124 20.00 -15.59 5.08
CA GLU A 124 19.82 -16.23 6.39
C GLU A 124 19.25 -15.25 7.41
N PHE A 125 19.82 -14.05 7.49
CA PHE A 125 19.32 -13.02 8.40
C PHE A 125 17.88 -12.60 8.08
N CYS A 126 17.57 -12.41 6.79
CA CYS A 126 16.21 -12.18 6.31
C CYS A 126 15.24 -13.30 6.71
N ARG A 127 15.65 -14.56 6.53
CA ARG A 127 14.85 -15.73 6.91
C ARG A 127 14.57 -15.73 8.41
N ASP A 128 15.58 -15.47 9.22
CA ASP A 128 15.45 -15.49 10.68
C ASP A 128 14.52 -14.36 11.18
N ASN A 129 14.59 -13.17 10.56
CA ASN A 129 13.67 -12.07 10.86
C ASN A 129 12.23 -12.39 10.41
N LEU A 130 12.07 -12.93 9.19
CA LEU A 130 10.77 -13.36 8.68
C LEU A 130 10.16 -14.45 9.58
N GLU A 131 10.96 -15.40 10.05
CA GLU A 131 10.50 -16.46 10.95
C GLU A 131 10.02 -15.90 12.29
N LYS A 132 10.71 -14.89 12.86
CA LYS A 132 10.25 -14.20 14.07
C LYS A 132 8.88 -13.56 13.87
N ILE A 133 8.72 -12.77 12.79
CA ILE A 133 7.46 -12.10 12.45
C ILE A 133 6.35 -13.12 12.23
N CYS A 134 6.57 -14.14 11.41
CA CYS A 134 5.60 -15.19 11.12
C CYS A 134 5.22 -16.01 12.36
N LYS A 135 6.17 -16.29 13.27
CA LYS A 135 5.88 -16.98 14.53
C LYS A 135 4.92 -16.15 15.39
N GLU A 136 5.17 -14.84 15.51
CA GLU A 136 4.30 -13.98 16.31
C GLU A 136 2.94 -13.78 15.64
N ALA A 137 2.90 -13.54 14.32
CA ALA A 137 1.65 -13.42 13.57
C ALA A 137 0.80 -14.70 13.67
N LYS A 138 1.42 -15.88 13.54
CA LYS A 138 0.74 -17.18 13.64
C LYS A 138 0.09 -17.41 15.00
N LYS A 139 0.74 -17.03 16.12
CA LYS A 139 0.14 -17.15 17.47
C LYS A 139 -1.18 -16.40 17.57
N ASN A 140 -1.33 -15.34 16.79
CA ASN A 140 -2.46 -14.43 16.83
C ASN A 140 -3.42 -14.60 15.64
N GLY A 141 -3.19 -15.60 14.76
CA GLY A 141 -4.01 -15.84 13.58
C GLY A 141 -3.93 -14.74 12.50
N ILE A 142 -2.84 -13.96 12.50
CA ILE A 142 -2.63 -12.85 11.57
C ILE A 142 -1.88 -13.36 10.34
N GLU A 143 -2.40 -13.06 9.15
CA GLU A 143 -1.72 -13.40 7.89
C GLU A 143 -0.57 -12.41 7.63
N VAL A 144 0.58 -12.94 7.19
CA VAL A 144 1.74 -12.16 6.73
C VAL A 144 1.77 -12.24 5.21
N ILE A 145 1.67 -11.11 4.55
CA ILE A 145 1.78 -10.98 3.10
C ILE A 145 3.21 -10.55 2.77
N VAL A 146 3.89 -11.37 1.98
CA VAL A 146 5.20 -11.00 1.42
C VAL A 146 4.95 -10.38 0.06
N SER A 147 5.27 -9.09 -0.04
CA SER A 147 5.14 -8.31 -1.26
C SER A 147 6.06 -8.86 -2.35
N ALA A 148 5.58 -8.80 -3.59
CA ALA A 148 6.28 -9.33 -4.75
C ALA A 148 7.39 -8.36 -5.20
N GLU A 149 8.56 -8.46 -4.58
CA GLU A 149 9.75 -7.67 -5.01
C GLU A 149 10.32 -8.15 -6.36
N ASP A 150 9.94 -9.36 -6.82
CA ASP A 150 10.35 -10.00 -8.09
C ASP A 150 9.18 -10.80 -8.69
N VAL A 151 8.34 -10.14 -9.50
CA VAL A 151 7.11 -10.72 -10.09
C VAL A 151 7.35 -12.01 -10.90
N GLU A 152 8.53 -12.16 -11.51
CA GLU A 152 8.87 -13.30 -12.37
C GLU A 152 8.93 -14.66 -11.64
N LYS A 153 9.21 -14.70 -10.33
CA LYS A 153 9.39 -15.97 -9.59
C LYS A 153 8.08 -16.57 -9.03
N LEU A 154 7.01 -15.77 -8.90
CA LEU A 154 5.82 -16.11 -8.12
C LEU A 154 4.70 -16.84 -8.89
N ILE A 155 4.67 -16.72 -10.22
CA ILE A 155 3.59 -17.26 -11.07
C ILE A 155 3.49 -18.81 -11.05
N SER A 156 4.50 -19.52 -10.52
CA SER A 156 4.62 -20.97 -10.64
C SER A 156 3.95 -21.84 -9.55
N LYS A 157 3.28 -21.28 -8.54
CA LYS A 157 2.95 -22.04 -7.29
C LYS A 157 1.50 -22.04 -6.78
N ASN A 158 0.51 -21.62 -7.57
CA ASN A 158 -0.93 -21.76 -7.24
C ASN A 158 -1.33 -21.13 -5.88
N HIS A 159 -0.83 -19.92 -5.61
CA HIS A 159 -1.12 -19.14 -4.40
C HIS A 159 -2.43 -18.34 -4.53
N LYS A 160 -3.04 -17.99 -3.38
CA LYS A 160 -4.17 -17.03 -3.33
C LYS A 160 -3.81 -15.77 -4.11
N CYS A 161 -4.71 -15.34 -4.99
CA CYS A 161 -4.48 -14.20 -5.86
C CYS A 161 -5.17 -12.96 -5.29
N SER A 162 -4.40 -11.90 -5.03
CA SER A 162 -4.96 -10.56 -4.77
C SER A 162 -5.12 -9.82 -6.08
N ILE A 163 -6.33 -9.34 -6.36
CA ILE A 163 -6.62 -8.52 -7.54
C ILE A 163 -6.44 -7.05 -7.12
N ALA A 164 -5.18 -6.62 -7.11
CA ALA A 164 -4.78 -5.27 -6.74
C ALA A 164 -4.89 -4.33 -7.96
N THR A 165 -6.09 -3.81 -8.20
CA THR A 165 -6.31 -2.82 -9.27
C THR A 165 -7.50 -1.92 -8.95
N HIS A 166 -7.35 -0.65 -9.30
CA HIS A 166 -8.43 0.34 -9.27
C HIS A 166 -9.03 0.56 -10.68
N HIS A 167 -8.61 -0.19 -11.70
CA HIS A 167 -9.16 -0.04 -13.05
C HIS A 167 -10.51 -0.74 -13.16
N HIS A 168 -11.60 0.03 -13.20
CA HIS A 168 -12.97 -0.49 -13.26
C HIS A 168 -13.18 -1.54 -14.37
N LYS A 169 -12.61 -1.33 -15.57
CA LYS A 169 -12.71 -2.30 -16.67
C LYS A 169 -12.12 -3.67 -16.30
N ILE A 170 -10.92 -3.68 -15.69
CA ILE A 170 -10.25 -4.91 -15.25
C ILE A 170 -11.06 -5.59 -14.15
N GLN A 171 -11.60 -4.83 -13.20
CA GLN A 171 -12.46 -5.37 -12.15
C GLN A 171 -13.71 -6.07 -12.74
N GLN A 172 -14.38 -5.45 -13.71
CA GLN A 172 -15.57 -6.04 -14.35
C GLN A 172 -15.26 -7.30 -15.17
N GLU A 173 -14.16 -7.29 -15.92
CA GLU A 173 -13.69 -8.49 -16.63
C GLU A 173 -13.35 -9.61 -15.64
N THR A 174 -12.74 -9.25 -14.50
CA THR A 174 -12.39 -10.20 -13.45
C THR A 174 -13.61 -10.80 -12.77
N LYS A 175 -14.66 -10.00 -12.49
CA LYS A 175 -15.96 -10.51 -12.00
C LYS A 175 -16.53 -11.58 -12.93
N THR A 176 -16.56 -11.30 -14.23
CA THR A 176 -17.04 -12.23 -15.25
C THR A 176 -16.27 -13.57 -15.21
N LEU A 177 -14.96 -13.52 -14.97
CA LEU A 177 -14.13 -14.73 -14.82
C LEU A 177 -14.40 -15.46 -13.50
N ILE A 178 -14.58 -14.73 -12.40
CA ILE A 178 -14.91 -15.29 -11.08
C ILE A 178 -16.22 -16.06 -11.16
N GLU A 179 -17.29 -15.45 -11.69
CA GLU A 179 -18.60 -16.09 -11.85
C GLU A 179 -18.51 -17.37 -12.70
N LYS A 180 -17.63 -17.38 -13.70
CA LYS A 180 -17.48 -18.49 -14.63
C LYS A 180 -16.64 -19.65 -14.11
N TYR A 181 -15.60 -19.39 -13.31
CA TYR A 181 -14.57 -20.39 -13.00
C TYR A 181 -14.23 -20.55 -11.52
N ILE A 182 -14.63 -19.61 -10.66
CA ILE A 182 -14.19 -19.57 -9.26
C ILE A 182 -15.40 -19.72 -8.34
N PRO A 183 -15.74 -20.95 -7.92
CA PRO A 183 -16.92 -21.20 -7.09
C PRO A 183 -16.71 -20.84 -5.61
N ASN A 184 -15.47 -20.54 -5.18
CA ASN A 184 -15.13 -20.30 -3.78
C ASN A 184 -14.52 -18.90 -3.58
N GLN A 185 -15.12 -18.10 -2.71
CA GLN A 185 -14.65 -16.76 -2.37
C GLN A 185 -13.33 -16.74 -1.58
N SER A 186 -12.90 -17.86 -0.98
CA SER A 186 -11.63 -17.91 -0.24
C SER A 186 -10.39 -17.86 -1.14
N SER A 187 -10.53 -18.03 -2.45
CA SER A 187 -9.40 -18.07 -3.40
C SER A 187 -9.04 -16.71 -4.00
N TYR A 188 -9.83 -15.66 -3.76
CA TYR A 188 -9.58 -14.31 -4.28
C TYR A 188 -9.93 -13.22 -3.27
N GLU A 189 -9.38 -12.03 -3.46
CA GLU A 189 -9.83 -10.80 -2.83
C GLU A 189 -9.54 -9.62 -3.77
N PHE A 190 -10.42 -8.62 -3.77
CA PHE A 190 -10.14 -7.34 -4.42
C PHE A 190 -9.42 -6.43 -3.44
N GLU A 191 -8.35 -5.80 -3.90
CA GLU A 191 -7.49 -4.97 -3.06
C GLU A 191 -7.32 -3.58 -3.66
N SER A 192 -7.39 -2.55 -2.80
CA SER A 192 -7.05 -1.18 -3.18
C SER A 192 -6.21 -0.52 -2.09
N LEU A 193 -5.39 0.44 -2.49
CA LEU A 193 -4.67 1.31 -1.59
C LEU A 193 -5.65 2.25 -0.89
N TYR A 194 -5.40 2.51 0.39
CA TYR A 194 -6.17 3.50 1.14
C TYR A 194 -6.16 4.87 0.44
N GLY A 195 -7.32 5.52 0.37
CA GLY A 195 -7.48 6.81 -0.31
C GLY A 195 -7.57 6.77 -1.84
N ILE A 196 -7.53 5.58 -2.46
CA ILE A 196 -7.64 5.40 -3.91
C ILE A 196 -8.91 4.62 -4.26
N GLN A 197 -9.87 5.32 -4.86
CA GLN A 197 -11.15 4.77 -5.35
C GLN A 197 -11.83 3.84 -4.35
N THR A 198 -11.85 4.25 -3.07
CA THR A 198 -12.44 3.48 -1.97
C THR A 198 -13.93 3.22 -2.19
N GLU A 199 -14.61 4.09 -2.95
CA GLU A 199 -15.99 3.94 -3.38
C GLU A 199 -16.21 2.70 -4.26
N ASN A 200 -15.31 2.43 -5.21
CA ASN A 200 -15.42 1.25 -6.08
C ASN A 200 -15.21 -0.03 -5.29
N LEU A 201 -14.27 0.00 -4.33
CA LEU A 201 -14.06 -1.13 -3.42
C LEU A 201 -15.27 -1.35 -2.50
N ALA A 202 -15.95 -0.28 -2.05
CA ALA A 202 -17.18 -0.38 -1.29
C ALA A 202 -18.30 -1.04 -2.11
N THR A 203 -18.47 -0.67 -3.38
CA THR A 203 -19.43 -1.32 -4.29
C THR A 203 -19.13 -2.81 -4.45
N LEU A 204 -17.87 -3.19 -4.67
CA LEU A 204 -17.47 -4.61 -4.75
C LEU A 204 -17.85 -5.40 -3.49
N ARG A 205 -17.68 -4.78 -2.32
CA ARG A 205 -18.06 -5.38 -1.04
C ARG A 205 -19.57 -5.53 -0.91
N GLU A 206 -20.34 -4.50 -1.28
CA GLU A 206 -21.81 -4.55 -1.26
C GLU A 206 -22.38 -5.64 -2.18
N GLU A 207 -21.69 -5.95 -3.27
CA GLU A 207 -21.98 -7.07 -4.16
C GLU A 207 -21.55 -8.45 -3.57
N GLY A 208 -20.96 -8.47 -2.37
CA GLY A 208 -20.58 -9.68 -1.66
C GLY A 208 -19.18 -10.21 -1.97
N HIS A 209 -18.32 -9.44 -2.65
CA HIS A 209 -16.94 -9.85 -2.90
C HIS A 209 -16.02 -9.56 -1.69
N PRO A 210 -15.06 -10.44 -1.37
CA PRO A 210 -14.02 -10.16 -0.39
C PRO A 210 -13.17 -8.96 -0.82
N THR A 211 -13.01 -7.99 0.08
CA THR A 211 -12.29 -6.74 -0.19
C THR A 211 -11.28 -6.42 0.91
N LYS A 212 -10.13 -5.86 0.52
CA LYS A 212 -9.05 -5.47 1.42
C LYS A 212 -8.53 -4.06 1.11
N LEU A 213 -8.38 -3.23 2.14
CA LEU A 213 -7.75 -1.91 2.06
C LEU A 213 -6.31 -1.96 2.55
N TYR A 214 -5.39 -1.46 1.74
CA TYR A 214 -3.97 -1.48 2.04
C TYR A 214 -3.51 -0.13 2.60
N PHE A 215 -3.07 -0.15 3.85
CA PHE A 215 -2.56 0.99 4.59
C PHE A 215 -1.05 0.95 4.63
N VAL A 216 -0.44 2.08 4.30
CA VAL A 216 0.99 2.30 4.46
C VAL A 216 1.21 3.47 5.39
N TYR A 217 2.16 3.38 6.32
CA TYR A 217 2.44 4.47 7.26
C TYR A 217 3.93 4.64 7.52
N GLY A 218 4.30 5.83 7.95
CA GLY A 218 5.68 6.20 8.24
C GLY A 218 6.07 7.54 7.61
N LYS A 219 7.31 7.94 7.87
CA LYS A 219 7.81 9.26 7.45
C LYS A 219 8.31 9.31 6.00
N GLU A 220 8.49 8.14 5.37
CA GLU A 220 9.01 7.99 4.00
C GLU A 220 7.91 8.12 2.92
N TRP A 221 6.93 9.01 3.13
CA TRP A 221 5.72 9.10 2.31
C TRP A 221 5.92 9.75 0.93
N TYR A 222 7.07 10.38 0.66
CA TYR A 222 7.32 11.15 -0.57
C TYR A 222 7.09 10.32 -1.84
N LEU A 223 7.70 9.13 -1.90
CA LEU A 223 7.56 8.21 -3.03
C LEU A 223 6.10 7.81 -3.26
N TYR A 224 5.38 7.53 -2.16
CA TYR A 224 3.96 7.17 -2.20
C TYR A 224 3.13 8.31 -2.78
N LEU A 225 3.27 9.53 -2.25
CA LEU A 225 2.55 10.71 -2.76
C LEU A 225 2.79 10.90 -4.27
N CYS A 226 4.05 10.90 -4.71
CA CYS A 226 4.38 11.05 -6.12
C CYS A 226 3.75 9.96 -6.99
N ASN A 227 3.79 8.70 -6.55
CA ASN A 227 3.17 7.59 -7.27
C ASN A 227 1.64 7.71 -7.34
N ARG A 228 0.97 8.16 -6.27
CA ARG A 228 -0.48 8.37 -6.26
C ARG A 228 -0.91 9.47 -7.23
N ILE A 229 -0.13 10.54 -7.33
CA ILE A 229 -0.38 11.59 -8.32
C ILE A 229 -0.04 11.07 -9.73
N ALA A 230 1.04 10.30 -9.89
CA ALA A 230 1.43 9.77 -11.20
C ALA A 230 0.41 8.78 -11.79
N GLU A 231 -0.30 8.00 -10.96
CA GLU A 231 -1.38 7.13 -11.44
C GLU A 231 -2.55 7.90 -12.06
N TYR A 232 -2.83 9.11 -11.57
CA TYR A 232 -3.80 10.01 -12.17
C TYR A 232 -3.36 11.47 -12.02
N PRO A 233 -2.64 12.04 -13.02
CA PRO A 233 -1.94 13.32 -12.89
C PRO A 233 -2.79 14.50 -12.45
N LEU A 234 -4.10 14.50 -12.73
CA LEU A 234 -5.01 15.55 -12.27
C LEU A 234 -5.20 15.57 -10.75
N ASN A 235 -4.80 14.53 -10.02
CA ASN A 235 -4.74 14.55 -8.56
C ASN A 235 -3.78 15.63 -8.02
N ILE A 236 -2.93 16.23 -8.87
CA ILE A 236 -2.11 17.38 -8.46
C ILE A 236 -2.96 18.54 -7.95
N PHE A 237 -4.14 18.80 -8.54
CA PHE A 237 -5.03 19.86 -8.08
C PHE A 237 -5.62 19.54 -6.71
N ARG A 238 -6.01 18.28 -6.50
CA ARG A 238 -6.47 17.80 -5.18
C ARG A 238 -5.37 17.90 -4.12
N ALA A 239 -4.13 17.58 -4.48
CA ALA A 239 -3.00 17.72 -3.58
C ALA A 239 -2.80 19.19 -3.16
N LEU A 240 -2.95 20.14 -4.09
CA LEU A 240 -2.91 21.58 -3.78
C LEU A 240 -4.06 22.00 -2.87
N ASP A 241 -5.28 21.52 -3.14
CA ASP A 241 -6.44 21.78 -2.28
C ASP A 241 -6.21 21.26 -0.85
N ASP A 242 -5.68 20.04 -0.69
CA ASP A 242 -5.35 19.45 0.60
C ASP A 242 -4.28 20.28 1.35
N ILE A 243 -3.29 20.82 0.64
CA ILE A 243 -2.24 21.67 1.23
C ILE A 243 -2.83 22.96 1.82
N VAL A 244 -3.76 23.59 1.11
CA VAL A 244 -4.33 24.91 1.46
C VAL A 244 -5.50 24.81 2.43
N SER A 245 -6.28 23.72 2.37
CA SER A 245 -7.53 23.58 3.13
C SER A 245 -7.35 22.96 4.52
N SER A 246 -6.15 22.49 4.86
CA SER A 246 -5.85 21.81 6.14
C SER A 246 -5.25 22.72 7.19
#